data_AF-A0AA36B3S7-F1
#
_entry.id   AF-A0AA36B3S7-F1
#
_cell.length_a   1.000
_cell.length_b   1.000
_cell.length_c   1.000
_cell.angle_alpha   90.00
_cell.angle_beta   90.00
_cell.angle_gamma   90.00
#
_symmetry.space_group_name_H-M   'P 1'
#
loop_
_entity.id
_entity.type
_entity.pdbx_description
1 polymer ?
#
loop_
_entity_poly.entity_id
_entity_poly.type
_entity_poly.pdbx_seq_one_letter_code
_entity_poly.pdbx_strand_id
1 'polypeptide(L)'
;MQNAKRALGIGITGTVSIDENGDRSADYSLLDMDPLTGKFEVVANYFGNKKQYVPVPNRTIHWAGGRKFPPPDTPECGYDGSKCPPDEPFPEYGIVVIVLGVLLIIVMLTAFFIYRRISLEAELDEKNWRVRWEDIMYGPLDRHKRDPMGSRQSIARRQSMTSAPSVDTLALDTHQVFTRTGYYKGSIVALKRINKTNITINRQLKMDIKRRSPKIQV
;
A
#
# COMPACT_ATOMS: atom_id res chain seq x y z
N MET A 1 -29.53 14.17 72.54
CA MET A 1 -28.33 14.70 71.82
C MET A 1 -28.59 14.88 70.31
N GLN A 2 -29.80 15.25 69.86
CA GLN A 2 -30.10 15.40 68.41
C GLN A 2 -29.92 16.83 67.87
N ASN A 3 -29.73 17.84 68.74
CA ASN A 3 -29.76 19.26 68.35
C ASN A 3 -28.39 19.89 68.02
N ALA A 4 -27.31 19.10 67.98
CA ALA A 4 -25.96 19.64 67.77
C ALA A 4 -25.47 19.59 66.31
N LYS A 5 -26.18 18.89 65.43
CA LYS A 5 -25.83 18.77 64.00
C LYS A 5 -26.24 20.04 63.27
N ARG A 6 -25.34 20.59 62.43
CA ARG A 6 -25.54 21.88 61.72
C ARG A 6 -25.82 23.07 62.66
N ALA A 7 -25.08 23.16 63.76
CA ALA A 7 -25.22 24.27 64.70
C ALA A 7 -24.27 25.43 64.36
N LEU A 8 -24.75 26.67 64.48
CA LEU A 8 -23.92 27.88 64.45
C LEU A 8 -24.14 28.64 65.76
N GLY A 9 -23.07 28.93 66.49
CA GLY A 9 -23.12 29.62 67.76
C GLY A 9 -21.88 30.46 68.05
N ILE A 10 -21.92 31.23 69.13
CA ILE A 10 -20.79 32.04 69.61
C ILE A 10 -20.28 31.39 70.90
N GLY A 11 -19.01 30.99 70.89
CA GLY A 11 -18.30 30.50 72.07
C GLY A 11 -17.20 31.46 72.52
N ILE A 12 -16.44 31.06 73.55
CA ILE A 12 -15.31 31.86 74.08
C ILE A 12 -14.20 32.09 73.04
N THR A 13 -14.10 31.23 72.01
CA THR A 13 -13.13 31.34 70.92
C THR A 13 -13.69 32.05 69.68
N GLY A 14 -14.87 32.66 69.79
CA GLY A 14 -15.57 33.30 68.68
C GLY A 14 -16.65 32.41 68.06
N THR A 15 -16.88 32.58 66.76
CA THR A 15 -17.92 31.84 66.04
C THR A 15 -17.53 30.36 65.93
N VAL A 16 -18.45 29.47 66.31
CA VAL A 16 -18.29 28.02 66.20
C VAL A 16 -19.39 27.49 65.30
N SER A 17 -19.01 26.80 64.23
CA SER A 17 -19.94 26.04 63.39
C SER A 17 -19.65 24.55 63.51
N ILE A 18 -20.72 23.76 63.62
CA ILE A 18 -20.69 22.30 63.63
C ILE A 18 -21.32 21.80 62.33
N ASP A 19 -20.70 20.84 61.68
CA ASP A 19 -21.20 20.26 60.44
C ASP A 19 -22.29 19.19 60.67
N GLU A 20 -22.62 18.44 59.62
CA GLU A 20 -23.64 17.38 59.66
C GLU A 20 -23.20 16.14 60.43
N ASN A 21 -21.89 15.88 60.44
CA ASN A 21 -21.26 14.78 61.13
C ASN A 21 -21.15 15.06 62.63
N GLY A 22 -21.29 16.32 63.03
CA GLY A 22 -21.12 16.76 64.41
C GLY A 22 -19.71 17.28 64.69
N ASP A 23 -18.91 17.50 63.65
CA ASP A 23 -17.54 17.99 63.77
C ASP A 23 -17.48 19.51 63.68
N ARG A 24 -16.55 20.12 64.41
CA ARG A 24 -16.35 21.58 64.36
C ARG A 24 -15.66 21.95 63.05
N SER A 25 -16.23 22.90 62.31
CA SER A 25 -15.51 23.56 61.23
C SER A 25 -14.41 24.45 61.81
N ALA A 26 -13.16 24.06 61.60
CA ALA A 26 -11.99 24.76 62.12
C ALA A 26 -11.55 25.89 61.18
N ASP A 27 -11.26 27.04 61.76
CA ASP A 27 -10.60 28.14 61.07
C ASP A 27 -9.09 28.01 61.27
N TYR A 28 -8.32 28.30 60.22
CA TYR A 28 -6.86 28.18 60.23
C TYR A 28 -6.22 29.50 59.83
N SER A 29 -5.05 29.80 60.40
CA SER A 29 -4.20 30.92 59.97
C SER A 29 -2.96 30.37 59.29
N LEU A 30 -2.63 30.90 58.13
CA LEU A 30 -1.36 30.64 57.44
C LEU A 30 -0.35 31.67 57.94
N LEU A 31 0.73 31.18 58.53
CA LEU A 31 1.84 32.01 58.97
C LEU A 31 2.99 31.87 57.99
N ASP A 32 3.66 32.98 57.73
CA ASP A 32 4.89 33.04 56.95
C ASP A 32 5.97 33.75 57.78
N MET A 33 7.23 33.39 57.55
CA MET A 33 8.35 33.98 58.27
C MET A 33 8.78 35.27 57.57
N ASP A 34 8.81 36.39 58.31
CA ASP A 34 9.43 37.62 57.82
C ASP A 34 10.94 37.38 57.65
N PRO A 35 11.50 37.51 56.43
CA PRO A 35 12.91 37.27 56.18
C PRO A 35 13.85 38.27 56.88
N LEU A 36 13.36 39.44 57.29
CA LEU A 36 14.15 40.47 57.98
C LEU A 36 14.16 40.25 59.49
N THR A 37 12.99 39.98 60.09
CA THR A 37 12.88 39.86 61.55
C THR A 37 12.96 38.43 62.06
N GLY A 38 12.82 37.42 61.19
CA GLY A 38 12.79 36.00 61.54
C GLY A 38 11.56 35.58 62.36
N LYS A 39 10.50 36.40 62.37
CA LYS A 39 9.27 36.14 63.14
C LYS A 39 8.18 35.64 62.21
N PHE A 40 7.37 34.73 62.71
CA PHE A 40 6.19 34.26 62.00
C PHE A 40 5.05 35.26 62.15
N GLU A 41 4.47 35.65 61.03
CA GLU A 41 3.33 36.55 60.96
C GLU A 41 2.21 35.95 60.11
N VAL A 42 0.96 36.27 60.45
CA VAL A 42 -0.20 35.77 59.70
C VAL A 42 -0.30 36.48 58.36
N VAL A 43 -0.26 35.70 57.27
CA VAL A 43 -0.38 36.20 55.89
C VAL A 43 -1.73 35.90 55.26
N ALA A 44 -2.46 34.91 55.78
CA ALA A 44 -3.81 34.59 55.33
C ALA A 44 -4.60 33.83 56.40
N ASN A 45 -5.92 33.87 56.30
CA ASN A 45 -6.83 33.08 57.12
C ASN A 45 -7.73 32.23 56.23
N TYR A 46 -7.98 31.00 56.65
CA TYR A 46 -8.94 30.10 56.05
C TYR A 46 -10.12 29.92 56.99
N PHE A 47 -11.31 30.27 56.53
CA PHE A 47 -12.54 30.11 57.29
C PHE A 47 -13.18 28.77 56.92
N GLY A 48 -13.21 27.83 57.87
CA GLY A 48 -13.68 26.46 57.64
C GLY A 48 -15.17 26.38 57.33
N ASN A 49 -15.96 27.27 57.91
CA ASN A 49 -17.40 27.35 57.67
C ASN A 49 -17.76 27.75 56.23
N LYS A 50 -17.01 28.71 55.66
CA LYS A 50 -17.18 29.26 54.30
C LYS A 50 -16.29 28.55 53.28
N LYS A 51 -15.35 27.72 53.74
CA LYS A 51 -14.29 27.10 52.94
C LYS A 51 -13.52 28.13 52.09
N GLN A 52 -13.23 29.29 52.69
CA GLN A 52 -12.68 30.44 51.99
C GLN A 52 -11.30 30.82 52.50
N TYR A 53 -10.35 30.93 51.58
CA TYR A 53 -9.05 31.56 51.81
C TYR A 53 -9.16 33.07 51.65
N VAL A 54 -8.72 33.80 52.68
CA VAL A 54 -8.73 35.28 52.72
C VAL A 54 -7.31 35.76 53.04
N PRO A 55 -6.60 36.36 52.06
CA PRO A 55 -5.28 36.93 52.32
C PRO A 55 -5.39 38.17 53.22
N VAL A 56 -4.41 38.37 54.09
CA VAL A 56 -4.32 39.58 54.92
C VAL A 56 -3.87 40.75 54.03
N PRO A 57 -4.56 41.90 54.05
CA PRO A 57 -4.15 43.06 53.26
C PRO A 57 -2.71 43.47 53.55
N ASN A 58 -1.96 43.83 52.51
CA ASN A 58 -0.56 44.25 52.57
C ASN A 58 0.43 43.21 53.12
N ARG A 59 0.03 41.93 53.20
CA ARG A 59 0.94 40.82 53.56
C ARG A 59 0.98 39.81 52.42
N THR A 60 2.18 39.43 52.00
CA THR A 60 2.43 38.45 50.93
C THR A 60 3.30 37.32 51.44
N ILE A 61 3.15 36.13 50.85
CA ILE A 61 3.99 34.96 51.16
C ILE A 61 5.37 35.17 50.53
N HIS A 62 6.42 35.01 51.32
CA HIS A 62 7.80 35.09 50.89
C HIS A 62 8.29 33.72 50.44
N TRP A 63 8.51 33.57 49.14
CA TRP A 63 9.07 32.34 48.59
C TRP A 63 10.59 32.41 48.55
N ALA A 64 11.22 31.28 48.89
CA ALA A 64 12.68 31.14 48.88
C ALA A 64 13.29 31.53 47.52
N GLY A 65 14.48 32.13 47.55
CA GLY A 65 15.20 32.57 46.35
C GLY A 65 14.63 33.82 45.68
N GLY A 66 13.85 34.64 46.40
CA GLY A 66 13.28 35.88 45.87
C GLY A 66 12.16 35.67 44.85
N ARG A 67 11.55 34.48 44.85
CA ARG A 67 10.45 34.16 43.93
C ARG A 67 9.19 34.94 44.32
N LYS A 68 8.44 35.41 43.32
CA LYS A 68 7.13 36.05 43.53
C LYS A 68 5.97 35.07 43.61
N PHE A 69 6.21 33.82 43.19
CA PHE A 69 5.19 32.78 43.04
C PHE A 69 5.65 31.49 43.73
N PRO A 70 4.70 30.64 44.17
CA PRO A 70 5.02 29.35 44.76
C PRO A 70 5.89 28.52 43.81
N PRO A 71 6.87 27.75 44.35
CA PRO A 71 7.52 26.73 43.55
C PRO A 71 6.47 25.74 43.03
N PRO A 72 6.70 25.14 41.85
CA PRO A 72 5.83 24.07 41.35
C PRO A 72 5.82 22.90 42.35
N ASP A 73 4.67 22.23 42.44
CA ASP A 73 4.45 21.06 43.31
C ASP A 73 5.25 19.83 42.88
N THR A 74 5.75 19.82 41.65
CA THR A 74 6.50 18.74 41.03
C THR A 74 7.68 19.35 40.27
N PRO A 75 8.89 18.78 40.38
CA PRO A 75 10.02 19.22 39.56
C PRO A 75 9.75 18.97 38.07
N GLU A 76 10.44 19.72 37.20
CA GLU A 76 10.25 19.67 35.74
C GLU A 76 10.40 18.25 35.17
N CYS A 77 11.37 17.48 35.67
CA CYS A 77 11.61 16.10 35.24
C CYS A 77 10.88 15.02 36.06
N GLY A 78 9.92 15.41 36.92
CA GLY A 78 9.29 14.49 37.86
C GLY A 78 10.26 14.07 38.98
N TYR A 79 9.69 13.54 40.07
CA TYR A 79 10.50 13.13 41.24
C TYR A 79 11.48 11.99 40.90
N ASP A 80 11.11 11.12 39.98
CA ASP A 80 11.89 9.94 39.58
C ASP A 80 12.69 10.15 38.29
N GLY A 81 12.74 11.38 37.75
CA GLY A 81 13.38 11.66 36.46
C GLY A 81 12.66 11.09 35.23
N SER A 82 11.50 10.44 35.40
CA SER A 82 10.76 9.78 34.32
C SER A 82 10.23 10.70 33.23
N LYS A 83 10.12 12.01 33.49
CA LYS A 83 9.70 13.02 32.50
C LYS A 83 10.89 13.67 31.80
N CYS A 84 12.11 13.42 32.25
CA CYS A 84 13.30 13.84 31.53
C CYS A 84 13.43 12.99 30.24
N PRO A 85 13.98 13.57 29.15
CA PRO A 85 14.38 12.75 28.02
C PRO A 85 15.36 11.66 28.49
N PRO A 86 15.25 10.43 27.98
CA PRO A 86 16.15 9.35 28.39
C PRO A 86 17.60 9.75 28.09
N ASP A 87 18.49 9.48 29.06
CA ASP A 87 19.93 9.76 28.93
C ASP A 87 20.59 8.96 27.79
N GLU A 88 19.96 7.85 27.38
CA GLU A 88 20.41 7.07 26.24
C GLU A 88 19.75 7.59 24.95
N PRO A 89 20.52 8.21 24.02
CA PRO A 89 20.01 8.50 22.69
C PRO A 89 19.58 7.19 22.02
N PHE A 90 18.64 7.30 21.06
CA PHE A 90 18.14 6.17 20.26
C PHE A 90 19.25 5.15 20.01
N PRO A 91 19.01 3.85 20.30
CA PRO A 91 20.05 2.85 20.20
C PRO A 91 20.70 2.90 18.82
N GLU A 92 22.03 2.99 18.75
CA GLU A 92 22.78 3.13 17.49
C GLU A 92 22.42 2.03 16.48
N TYR A 93 22.07 0.83 16.99
CA TYR A 93 21.59 -0.29 16.18
C TYR A 93 20.25 -0.04 15.48
N GLY A 94 19.38 0.82 16.03
CA GLY A 94 18.09 1.17 15.45
C GLY A 94 18.22 1.86 14.10
N ILE A 95 19.19 2.76 13.96
CA ILE A 95 19.47 3.44 12.68
C ILE A 95 19.97 2.43 11.64
N VAL A 96 20.87 1.53 12.03
CA VAL A 96 21.41 0.48 11.14
C VAL A 96 20.31 -0.44 10.62
N VAL A 97 19.39 -0.87 11.50
CA VAL A 97 18.25 -1.72 11.12
C VAL A 97 17.32 -1.01 10.14
N ILE A 98 17.03 0.29 10.37
CA ILE A 98 16.18 1.07 9.46
C ILE A 98 16.84 1.21 8.09
N VAL A 99 18.12 1.57 8.03
CA VAL A 99 18.86 1.75 6.77
C VAL A 99 18.91 0.43 6.00
N LEU A 100 19.23 -0.68 6.66
CA LEU A 100 19.26 -2.00 6.03
C LEU A 100 17.87 -2.42 5.52
N GLY A 101 16.82 -2.16 6.30
CA GLY A 101 15.43 -2.44 5.92
C GLY A 101 15.00 -1.68 4.67
N VAL A 102 15.31 -0.38 4.58
CA VAL A 102 15.02 0.43 3.40
C VAL A 102 15.78 -0.07 2.18
N LEU A 103 17.06 -0.43 2.34
CA LEU A 103 17.90 -0.95 1.26
C LEU A 103 17.34 -2.26 0.70
N LEU A 104 16.90 -3.17 1.57
CA LEU A 104 16.25 -4.41 1.17
C LEU A 104 14.94 -4.17 0.40
N ILE A 105 14.11 -3.21 0.84
CA ILE A 105 12.87 -2.86 0.13
C ILE A 105 13.18 -2.34 -1.28
N ILE A 106 14.19 -1.47 -1.43
CA ILE A 106 14.61 -0.96 -2.74
C ILE A 106 15.08 -2.09 -3.65
N VAL A 107 15.90 -3.02 -3.14
CA VAL A 107 16.35 -4.20 -3.90
C VAL A 107 15.16 -5.08 -4.32
N MET A 108 14.20 -5.32 -3.42
CA MET A 108 13.01 -6.11 -3.74
C MET A 108 12.13 -5.43 -4.81
N LEU A 109 11.93 -4.11 -4.71
CA LEU A 109 11.17 -3.36 -5.72
C LEU A 109 11.86 -3.37 -7.07
N THR A 110 13.15 -3.09 -7.12
CA THR A 110 13.94 -3.12 -8.37
C THR A 110 13.93 -4.51 -9.00
N ALA A 111 14.14 -5.58 -8.23
CA ALA A 111 14.04 -6.96 -8.70
C ALA A 111 12.65 -7.27 -9.25
N PHE A 112 11.58 -6.84 -8.56
CA PHE A 112 10.20 -7.00 -9.03
C PHE A 112 9.94 -6.29 -10.36
N PHE A 113 10.41 -5.04 -10.51
CA PHE A 113 10.28 -4.30 -11.77
C PHE A 113 11.05 -4.97 -12.92
N ILE A 114 12.27 -5.44 -12.66
CA ILE A 114 13.07 -6.19 -13.64
C ILE A 114 12.37 -7.49 -14.03
N TYR A 115 11.87 -8.25 -13.05
CA TYR A 115 11.12 -9.48 -13.29
C TYR A 115 9.89 -9.24 -14.18
N ARG A 116 9.08 -8.20 -13.86
CA ARG A 116 7.94 -7.83 -14.70
C ARG A 116 8.38 -7.46 -16.12
N ARG A 117 9.48 -6.72 -16.25
CA ARG A 117 10.02 -6.32 -17.56
C ARG A 117 10.43 -7.54 -18.38
N ILE A 118 11.16 -8.48 -17.79
CA ILE A 118 11.61 -9.71 -18.45
C ILE A 118 10.41 -10.59 -18.81
N SER A 119 9.44 -10.75 -17.90
CA SER A 119 8.22 -11.53 -18.17
C SER A 119 7.44 -10.97 -19.37
N LEU A 120 7.30 -9.64 -19.45
CA LEU A 120 6.66 -8.98 -20.60
C LEU A 120 7.47 -9.14 -21.89
N GLU A 121 8.80 -9.08 -21.82
CA GLU A 121 9.67 -9.30 -22.98
C GLU A 121 9.63 -10.77 -23.44
N ALA A 122 9.58 -11.74 -22.52
CA ALA A 122 9.40 -13.15 -22.83
C ALA A 122 8.06 -13.41 -23.54
N GLU A 123 6.97 -12.77 -23.09
CA GLU A 123 5.66 -12.88 -23.73
C GLU A 123 5.60 -12.21 -25.13
N LEU A 124 6.50 -11.26 -25.41
CA LEU A 124 6.63 -10.62 -26.74
C LEU A 124 7.56 -11.41 -27.67
N ASP A 125 8.52 -12.15 -27.11
CA ASP A 125 9.47 -12.96 -27.87
C ASP A 125 8.96 -14.36 -28.22
N GLU A 126 7.74 -14.68 -27.81
CA GLU A 126 7.02 -15.86 -28.27
C GLU A 126 6.76 -15.78 -29.79
N LYS A 127 7.57 -16.51 -30.56
CA LYS A 127 7.55 -16.55 -32.04
C LYS A 127 6.51 -17.52 -32.59
N ASN A 128 5.44 -17.82 -31.88
CA ASN A 128 4.40 -18.77 -32.32
C ASN A 128 3.67 -18.33 -33.60
N TRP A 129 3.75 -17.04 -33.95
CA TRP A 129 3.23 -16.51 -35.21
C TRP A 129 4.10 -16.86 -36.42
N ARG A 130 5.34 -17.32 -36.23
CA ARG A 130 6.23 -17.68 -37.34
C ARG A 130 5.96 -19.11 -37.77
N VAL A 131 5.39 -19.23 -38.95
CA VAL A 131 5.27 -20.52 -39.66
C VAL A 131 6.45 -20.66 -40.61
N ARG A 132 7.14 -21.82 -40.57
CA ARG A 132 8.18 -22.14 -41.55
C ARG A 132 7.55 -22.51 -42.89
N TRP A 133 8.22 -22.18 -43.99
CA TRP A 133 7.69 -22.47 -45.34
C TRP A 133 7.57 -23.98 -45.60
N GLU A 134 8.44 -24.77 -44.99
CA GLU A 134 8.46 -26.24 -45.11
C GLU A 134 7.24 -26.91 -44.46
N ASP A 135 6.59 -26.25 -43.48
CA ASP A 135 5.40 -26.78 -42.82
C ASP A 135 4.11 -26.54 -43.64
N ILE A 136 4.20 -25.81 -44.76
CA ILE A 136 3.08 -25.52 -45.66
C ILE A 136 3.10 -26.54 -46.79
N MET A 137 2.09 -27.40 -46.84
CA MET A 137 1.94 -28.38 -47.91
C MET A 137 1.19 -27.76 -49.10
N TYR A 138 1.74 -27.98 -50.28
CA TYR A 138 1.15 -27.58 -51.56
C TYR A 138 0.69 -28.82 -52.30
N GLY A 139 -0.56 -28.81 -52.75
CA GLY A 139 -1.15 -29.91 -53.51
C GLY A 139 -2.18 -30.73 -52.72
N PRO A 140 -3.04 -31.49 -53.41
CA PRO A 140 -4.00 -32.36 -52.76
C PRO A 140 -3.23 -33.44 -51.99
N LEU A 141 -3.52 -33.57 -50.68
CA LEU A 141 -3.02 -34.66 -49.85
C LEU A 141 -3.25 -35.97 -50.59
N ASP A 142 -2.15 -36.60 -51.02
CA ASP A 142 -2.20 -37.87 -51.73
C ASP A 142 -2.84 -38.88 -50.78
N ARG A 143 -4.10 -39.23 -51.08
CA ARG A 143 -4.86 -40.20 -50.32
C ARG A 143 -4.07 -41.50 -50.34
N HIS A 144 -3.63 -41.90 -49.16
CA HIS A 144 -3.22 -43.25 -48.78
C HIS A 144 -3.60 -44.32 -49.82
N LYS A 145 -2.55 -44.97 -50.35
CA LYS A 145 -2.56 -46.22 -51.12
C LYS A 145 -3.82 -47.06 -50.87
N ARG A 146 -4.69 -47.15 -51.87
CA ARG A 146 -5.61 -48.27 -52.10
C ARG A 146 -5.34 -48.81 -53.50
N ASP A 147 -5.34 -50.13 -53.58
CA ASP A 147 -4.69 -50.98 -54.58
C ASP A 147 -5.11 -50.77 -56.06
N PRO A 148 -4.24 -51.13 -57.03
CA PRO A 148 -4.57 -51.06 -58.45
C PRO A 148 -5.39 -52.29 -58.87
N MET A 149 -6.64 -52.10 -59.27
CA MET A 149 -7.46 -53.15 -59.87
C MET A 149 -7.84 -52.81 -61.31
N GLY A 150 -7.36 -53.64 -62.24
CA GLY A 150 -8.09 -54.04 -63.44
C GLY A 150 -7.99 -53.14 -64.66
N SER A 151 -7.11 -53.53 -65.59
CA SER A 151 -7.07 -53.06 -66.98
C SER A 151 -8.31 -53.52 -67.78
N ARG A 152 -8.93 -52.62 -68.54
CA ARG A 152 -9.56 -52.92 -69.85
C ARG A 152 -9.49 -51.69 -70.75
N GLN A 153 -8.71 -51.80 -71.82
CA GLN A 153 -8.63 -50.82 -72.90
C GLN A 153 -9.84 -50.94 -73.84
N SER A 154 -10.36 -49.82 -74.33
CA SER A 154 -10.78 -49.69 -75.74
C SER A 154 -10.92 -48.22 -76.18
N ILE A 155 -9.93 -47.82 -76.98
CA ILE A 155 -9.97 -46.99 -78.19
C ILE A 155 -11.32 -46.28 -78.51
N ALA A 156 -11.35 -44.95 -78.44
CA ALA A 156 -11.32 -44.05 -79.62
C ALA A 156 -11.83 -42.63 -79.31
N ARG A 157 -11.25 -41.70 -80.08
CA ARG A 157 -11.83 -40.44 -80.58
C ARG A 157 -11.63 -39.19 -79.71
N ARG A 158 -10.51 -38.52 -80.05
CA ARG A 158 -10.31 -37.06 -80.15
C ARG A 158 -11.57 -36.23 -79.88
N GLN A 159 -11.64 -35.63 -78.71
CA GLN A 159 -12.21 -34.30 -78.53
C GLN A 159 -11.30 -33.52 -77.57
N SER A 160 -11.09 -32.26 -77.96
CA SER A 160 -10.26 -31.22 -77.35
C SER A 160 -10.20 -31.28 -75.83
N MET A 161 -8.97 -31.43 -75.29
CA MET A 161 -8.71 -31.13 -73.90
C MET A 161 -8.97 -29.64 -73.67
N THR A 162 -10.09 -29.36 -73.01
CA THR A 162 -10.30 -28.14 -72.25
C THR A 162 -9.09 -27.92 -71.35
N SER A 163 -8.48 -26.75 -71.44
CA SER A 163 -7.40 -26.28 -70.59
C SER A 163 -7.64 -26.68 -69.14
N ALA A 164 -6.81 -27.57 -68.61
CA ALA A 164 -6.80 -27.92 -67.21
C ALA A 164 -6.57 -26.65 -66.38
N PRO A 165 -7.40 -26.37 -65.36
CA PRO A 165 -7.14 -25.24 -64.48
C PRO A 165 -5.80 -25.48 -63.79
N SER A 166 -4.98 -24.44 -63.74
CA SER A 166 -3.68 -24.43 -63.06
C SER A 166 -3.81 -25.04 -61.66
N VAL A 167 -2.98 -26.04 -61.37
CA VAL A 167 -2.99 -26.95 -60.21
C VAL A 167 -2.67 -26.24 -58.86
N ASP A 168 -2.68 -24.91 -58.84
CA ASP A 168 -2.24 -24.09 -57.71
C ASP A 168 -3.41 -23.60 -56.82
N THR A 169 -4.66 -23.95 -57.10
CA THR A 169 -5.82 -23.45 -56.34
C THR A 169 -6.76 -24.59 -55.95
N LEU A 170 -6.65 -25.01 -54.70
CA LEU A 170 -7.51 -26.01 -54.07
C LEU A 170 -8.78 -25.33 -53.56
N ALA A 171 -9.83 -25.32 -54.37
CA ALA A 171 -11.19 -25.02 -53.93
C ALA A 171 -12.13 -26.07 -54.53
N LEU A 172 -12.49 -27.08 -53.73
CA LEU A 172 -13.52 -28.06 -54.04
C LEU A 172 -14.87 -27.55 -53.50
N ASP A 173 -15.36 -26.45 -54.06
CA ASP A 173 -16.76 -26.04 -54.11
C ASP A 173 -16.82 -24.77 -54.98
N THR A 174 -17.97 -24.50 -55.57
CA THR A 174 -18.32 -23.52 -56.62
C THR A 174 -18.00 -22.03 -56.38
N HIS A 175 -17.00 -21.70 -55.57
CA HIS A 175 -16.51 -20.34 -55.37
C HIS A 175 -15.08 -20.16 -55.91
N GLN A 176 -14.93 -19.21 -56.82
CA GLN A 176 -13.63 -18.82 -57.35
C GLN A 176 -12.78 -18.16 -56.25
N VAL A 177 -11.71 -18.84 -55.83
CA VAL A 177 -10.75 -18.30 -54.86
C VAL A 177 -9.67 -17.52 -55.62
N PHE A 178 -9.64 -16.19 -55.44
CA PHE A 178 -8.69 -15.29 -56.13
C PHE A 178 -7.31 -15.18 -55.47
N THR A 179 -7.03 -16.01 -54.46
CA THR A 179 -5.74 -16.00 -53.74
C THR A 179 -5.13 -17.39 -53.72
N ARG A 180 -3.79 -17.45 -53.73
CA ARG A 180 -3.06 -18.71 -53.58
C ARG A 180 -3.35 -19.31 -52.21
N THR A 181 -3.68 -20.60 -52.13
CA THR A 181 -3.97 -21.32 -50.88
C THR A 181 -2.94 -22.41 -50.59
N GLY A 182 -2.86 -22.87 -49.33
CA GLY A 182 -2.04 -23.99 -48.90
C GLY A 182 -2.60 -24.67 -47.65
N TYR A 183 -2.06 -25.84 -47.28
CA TYR A 183 -2.44 -26.53 -46.04
C TYR A 183 -1.41 -26.32 -44.95
N TYR A 184 -1.84 -25.88 -43.77
CA TYR A 184 -1.03 -25.83 -42.55
C TYR A 184 -1.76 -26.54 -41.42
N LYS A 185 -1.16 -27.60 -40.87
CA LYS A 185 -1.75 -28.44 -39.79
C LYS A 185 -3.22 -28.84 -40.06
N GLY A 186 -3.55 -29.19 -41.29
CA GLY A 186 -4.90 -29.61 -41.71
C GLY A 186 -5.89 -28.48 -41.99
N SER A 187 -5.52 -27.21 -41.76
CA SER A 187 -6.35 -26.03 -42.10
C SER A 187 -5.91 -25.39 -43.42
N ILE A 188 -6.88 -24.91 -44.21
CA ILE A 188 -6.61 -24.15 -45.45
C ILE A 188 -6.21 -22.72 -45.07
N VAL A 189 -5.05 -22.27 -45.55
CA VAL A 189 -4.51 -20.93 -45.31
C VAL A 189 -4.36 -20.15 -46.61
N ALA A 190 -4.57 -18.83 -46.57
CA ALA A 190 -4.34 -17.93 -47.69
C ALA A 190 -2.90 -17.41 -47.70
N LEU A 191 -2.23 -17.48 -48.86
CA LEU A 191 -0.84 -17.09 -49.04
C LEU A 191 -0.77 -15.74 -49.76
N LYS A 192 -0.32 -14.70 -49.03
CA LYS A 192 -0.06 -13.37 -49.59
C LYS A 192 1.43 -13.11 -49.67
N ARG A 193 1.95 -12.94 -50.89
CA ARG A 193 3.35 -12.55 -51.11
C ARG A 193 3.52 -11.07 -50.81
N ILE A 194 4.58 -10.74 -50.07
CA ILE A 194 4.99 -9.37 -49.76
C ILE A 194 6.30 -9.12 -50.53
N ASN A 195 6.32 -8.12 -51.41
CA ASN A 195 7.51 -7.80 -52.19
C ASN A 195 8.47 -6.92 -51.35
N LYS A 196 9.27 -7.55 -50.49
CA LYS A 196 10.33 -6.90 -49.69
C LYS A 196 11.57 -7.78 -49.66
N THR A 197 12.74 -7.19 -49.88
CA THR A 197 14.04 -7.89 -49.93
C THR A 197 14.57 -8.27 -48.55
N ASN A 198 14.26 -7.48 -47.50
CA ASN A 198 14.58 -7.81 -46.12
C ASN A 198 13.46 -7.36 -45.17
N ILE A 199 13.17 -8.17 -44.14
CA ILE A 199 12.18 -7.85 -43.11
C ILE A 199 12.89 -7.88 -41.76
N THR A 200 13.18 -6.69 -41.21
CA THR A 200 13.71 -6.55 -39.85
C THR A 200 12.57 -6.55 -38.85
N ILE A 201 12.56 -7.53 -37.93
CA ILE A 201 11.48 -7.69 -36.95
C ILE A 201 11.80 -6.84 -35.72
N ASN A 202 11.34 -5.59 -35.72
CA ASN A 202 11.49 -4.67 -34.60
C ASN A 202 10.41 -4.90 -33.53
N ARG A 203 10.59 -4.28 -32.35
CA ARG A 203 9.66 -4.41 -31.22
C ARG A 203 8.24 -3.92 -31.55
N GLN A 204 8.10 -2.83 -32.30
CA GLN A 204 6.80 -2.27 -32.69
C GLN A 204 6.02 -3.24 -33.59
N LEU A 205 6.69 -3.83 -34.58
CA LEU A 205 6.10 -4.83 -35.47
C LEU A 205 5.67 -6.09 -34.71
N LYS A 206 6.45 -6.55 -33.70
CA LYS A 206 6.03 -7.66 -32.82
C LYS A 206 4.75 -7.31 -32.04
N MET A 207 4.65 -6.11 -31.48
CA MET A 207 3.44 -5.67 -30.77
C MET A 207 2.24 -5.58 -31.72
N ASP A 208 2.44 -5.06 -32.93
CA ASP A 208 1.38 -4.96 -33.94
C ASP A 208 0.90 -6.33 -34.42
N ILE A 209 1.82 -7.27 -34.64
CA ILE A 209 1.48 -8.67 -34.99
C ILE A 209 0.68 -9.30 -33.85
N LYS A 210 1.15 -9.19 -32.59
CA LYS A 210 0.44 -9.73 -31.43
C LYS A 210 -0.96 -9.12 -31.25
N ARG A 211 -1.13 -7.84 -31.56
CA ARG A 211 -2.43 -7.14 -31.51
C ARG A 211 -3.40 -7.60 -32.59
N ARG A 212 -2.89 -7.97 -33.78
CA ARG A 212 -3.71 -8.33 -34.95
C ARG A 212 -3.92 -9.82 -35.10
N SER A 213 -3.10 -10.66 -34.47
CA SER A 213 -3.29 -12.11 -34.46
C SER A 213 -4.54 -12.46 -33.64
N PRO A 214 -5.54 -13.13 -34.23
CA PRO A 214 -6.65 -13.66 -33.44
C PRO A 214 -6.09 -14.69 -32.45
N LYS A 215 -6.54 -14.65 -31.19
CA LYS A 215 -6.30 -15.74 -30.26
C LYS A 215 -7.01 -16.97 -30.81
N ILE A 216 -6.28 -17.86 -31.46
CA ILE A 216 -6.78 -19.18 -31.83
C ILE A 216 -7.01 -19.90 -30.49
N GLN A 217 -8.25 -19.89 -30.02
CA GLN A 217 -8.67 -20.80 -28.96
C GLN A 217 -8.84 -22.16 -29.65
N VAL A 218 -7.98 -23.10 -29.28
CA VAL A 218 -8.14 -24.52 -29.63
C VAL A 218 -9.20 -25.11 -28.71
#